data_AF-A0A1Q6KFA6-F1
#
_entry.id   AF-A0A1Q6KFA6-F1
#
_cell.length_a   1.000
_cell.length_b   1.000
_cell.length_c   1.000
_cell.angle_alpha   90.00
_cell.angle_beta   90.00
_cell.angle_gamma   90.00
#
_symmetry.space_group_name_H-M   'P 1'
#
loop_
_entity.id
_entity.type
_entity.pdbx_description
1 polymer ?
#
loop_
_entity_poly.entity_id
_entity_poly.type
_entity_poly.pdbx_seq_one_letter_code
_entity_poly.pdbx_strand_id
1 'polypeptide(L)'
;MDLNVVKLTNFETEESSQEFLNKVNSKLLLDLSKSQIVENDEWIEMVEFSLPHLEKALTKEIKNIVTEEEIIKIELIKKVTVESVKHLSKNVNFVDRFNQKSGEVIPKKILNAYKEETFITYENRFLFSLIKLIEDYMYLREKDQETEYKGKNEKKANYHAEANYKKEKIKVNVEYISEKQIGVSKSSGTAERIQQIKKKIKDLKTTNVYQILAAKRVTLVKSPIKMTNVLLKNVHFQYALKLWNYLSDQMEIKDKAVKAGKMIEEKGITKKLVDEDIYLMNLIFSNKNIEEKLKEKRKNAIEDKKARKELTDNLIEKIIELNPDLSDKELKQMITDKLLVMKTRNVISLKPIEDKFKEKIDKYMSQAKEVRLK
;
A
#
# COMPACT_ATOMS: atom_id res chain seq x y z
N MET A 1 4.18 -9.14 39.46
CA MET A 1 4.69 -10.46 39.00
C MET A 1 6.12 -10.24 38.55
N ASP A 2 7.10 -10.72 39.32
CA ASP A 2 8.51 -10.63 38.97
C ASP A 2 8.84 -11.72 37.93
N LEU A 3 8.95 -11.31 36.67
CA LEU A 3 9.25 -12.15 35.50
C LEU A 3 10.76 -12.39 35.34
N ASN A 4 11.45 -12.72 36.43
CA ASN A 4 12.91 -12.85 36.43
C ASN A 4 13.32 -14.21 35.83
N VAL A 5 13.78 -14.22 34.58
CA VAL A 5 14.24 -15.38 33.80
C VAL A 5 15.45 -16.04 34.48
N VAL A 6 16.22 -15.29 35.26
CA VAL A 6 17.30 -15.79 36.13
C VAL A 6 16.88 -16.92 37.07
N LYS A 7 15.63 -16.91 37.56
CA LYS A 7 15.10 -17.97 38.44
C LYS A 7 14.96 -19.33 37.73
N LEU A 8 15.18 -19.38 36.41
CA LEU A 8 15.18 -20.62 35.62
C LEU A 8 16.41 -21.50 35.84
N THR A 9 17.50 -20.95 36.36
CA THR A 9 18.75 -21.66 36.55
C THR A 9 19.11 -21.72 38.02
N ASN A 10 18.81 -22.84 38.69
CA ASN A 10 19.29 -23.18 40.03
C ASN A 10 20.83 -23.41 40.08
N PHE A 11 21.60 -22.80 39.18
CA PHE A 11 23.03 -23.03 39.10
C PHE A 11 23.82 -22.16 40.10
N GLU A 12 23.33 -20.98 40.53
CA GLU A 12 23.87 -20.16 41.64
C GLU A 12 22.78 -19.21 42.22
N THR A 13 23.06 -18.57 43.37
CA THR A 13 22.15 -17.70 44.17
C THR A 13 21.65 -16.45 43.40
N GLU A 14 20.54 -15.84 43.85
CA GLU A 14 20.05 -14.54 43.34
C GLU A 14 21.13 -13.44 43.33
N GLU A 15 22.17 -13.57 44.17
CA GLU A 15 23.31 -12.66 44.20
C GLU A 15 24.22 -12.80 42.96
N SER A 16 24.53 -14.02 42.50
CA SER A 16 25.42 -14.25 41.34
C SER A 16 24.84 -13.72 40.03
N SER A 17 23.52 -13.83 39.88
CA SER A 17 22.81 -13.32 38.70
C SER A 17 22.68 -11.81 38.71
N GLN A 18 22.40 -11.20 39.87
CA GLN A 18 22.47 -9.76 40.03
C GLN A 18 23.89 -9.23 39.78
N GLU A 19 24.92 -9.95 40.23
CA GLU A 19 26.31 -9.58 40.00
C GLU A 19 26.67 -9.61 38.49
N PHE A 20 26.20 -10.62 37.76
CA PHE A 20 26.36 -10.69 36.31
C PHE A 20 25.60 -9.57 35.61
N LEU A 21 24.30 -9.40 35.88
CA LEU A 21 23.45 -8.40 35.25
C LEU A 21 23.95 -6.97 35.50
N ASN A 22 24.51 -6.69 36.68
CA ASN A 22 25.12 -5.39 37.00
C ASN A 22 26.43 -5.14 36.21
N LYS A 23 27.11 -6.19 35.77
CA LYS A 23 28.36 -6.13 34.98
C LYS A 23 28.12 -6.20 33.47
N VAL A 24 26.90 -6.51 33.04
CA VAL A 24 26.50 -6.50 31.63
C VAL A 24 26.28 -5.06 31.18
N ASN A 25 27.09 -4.61 30.24
CA ASN A 25 26.81 -3.39 29.50
C ASN A 25 26.14 -3.76 28.18
N SER A 26 24.81 -3.62 28.14
CA SER A 26 23.99 -3.97 26.98
C SER A 26 23.29 -2.78 26.34
N LYS A 27 23.12 -2.85 25.03
CA LYS A 27 22.36 -1.90 24.23
C LYS A 27 21.42 -2.66 23.29
N LEU A 28 20.12 -2.40 23.44
CA LEU A 28 19.06 -2.93 22.57
C LEU A 28 18.55 -1.82 21.66
N LEU A 29 18.84 -1.94 20.37
CA LEU A 29 18.33 -1.07 19.32
C LEU A 29 17.21 -1.78 18.57
N LEU A 30 16.02 -1.19 18.60
CA LEU A 30 14.85 -1.67 17.86
C LEU A 30 14.66 -0.78 16.63
N ASP A 31 14.71 -1.38 15.45
CA ASP A 31 14.29 -0.75 14.21
C ASP A 31 12.95 -1.37 13.77
N LEU A 32 11.89 -0.63 14.08
CA LEU A 32 10.53 -0.98 13.70
C LEU A 32 10.22 -0.28 12.39
N SER A 33 10.61 -0.90 11.28
CA SER A 33 10.26 -0.40 9.95
C SER A 33 8.96 -1.06 9.47
N LYS A 34 7.94 -0.24 9.23
CA LYS A 34 6.71 -0.72 8.57
C LYS A 34 6.70 -0.14 7.16
N SER A 35 6.49 -1.01 6.17
CA SER A 35 6.12 -0.50 4.85
C SER A 35 4.69 -0.04 4.96
N GLN A 36 4.49 1.27 4.92
CA GLN A 36 3.18 1.86 4.75
C GLN A 36 3.09 2.38 3.32
N ILE A 37 1.97 2.12 2.67
CA ILE A 37 1.63 2.89 1.48
C ILE A 37 1.22 4.25 2.03
N VAL A 38 1.95 5.30 1.67
CA VAL A 38 1.45 6.66 1.84
C VAL A 38 0.42 6.79 0.73
N GLU A 39 -0.86 6.62 1.10
CA GLU A 39 -1.97 6.93 0.21
C GLU A 39 -1.81 8.40 -0.19
N ASN A 40 -1.52 8.64 -1.47
CA ASN A 40 -1.61 9.99 -2.02
C ASN A 40 -3.11 10.29 -2.21
N ASP A 41 -3.83 10.50 -1.11
CA ASP A 41 -5.24 10.89 -1.12
C ASP A 41 -5.41 12.42 -1.17
N GLU A 42 -4.31 13.17 -1.29
CA GLU A 42 -4.30 14.63 -1.42
C GLU A 42 -5.09 15.08 -2.66
N TRP A 43 -5.11 14.27 -3.73
CA TRP A 43 -5.93 14.56 -4.91
C TRP A 43 -7.44 14.50 -4.60
N ILE A 44 -7.87 13.64 -3.68
CA ILE A 44 -9.29 13.49 -3.30
C ILE A 44 -9.75 14.76 -2.61
N GLU A 45 -8.96 15.27 -1.66
CA GLU A 45 -9.23 16.53 -0.97
C GLU A 45 -9.26 17.71 -1.95
N MET A 46 -8.27 17.76 -2.86
CA MET A 46 -8.20 18.82 -3.87
C MET A 46 -9.40 18.81 -4.83
N VAL A 47 -9.85 17.63 -5.26
CA VAL A 47 -11.04 17.48 -6.12
C VAL A 47 -12.30 17.84 -5.33
N GLU A 48 -12.51 17.28 -4.13
CA GLU A 48 -13.67 17.56 -3.29
C GLU A 48 -13.84 19.04 -2.99
N PHE A 49 -12.74 19.71 -2.67
CA PHE A 49 -12.73 21.14 -2.41
C PHE A 49 -13.08 21.96 -3.66
N SER A 50 -12.61 21.53 -4.84
CA SER A 50 -12.78 22.27 -6.09
C SER A 50 -14.14 22.04 -6.76
N LEU A 51 -14.80 20.90 -6.51
CA LEU A 51 -16.08 20.55 -7.15
C LEU A 51 -17.20 21.61 -6.99
N PRO A 52 -17.46 22.17 -5.78
CA PRO A 52 -18.45 23.24 -5.62
C PRO A 52 -18.11 24.51 -6.42
N HIS A 53 -16.82 24.78 -6.65
CA HIS A 53 -16.40 25.90 -7.48
C HIS A 53 -16.63 25.63 -8.97
N LEU A 54 -16.43 24.39 -9.43
CA LEU A 54 -16.74 23.98 -10.80
C LEU A 54 -18.23 24.09 -11.08
N GLU A 55 -19.07 23.65 -10.15
CA GLU A 55 -20.53 23.77 -10.25
C GLU A 55 -20.94 25.23 -10.44
N LYS A 56 -20.52 26.11 -9.53
CA LYS A 56 -20.80 27.56 -9.61
C LYS A 56 -20.28 28.20 -10.89
N ALA A 57 -19.12 27.75 -11.40
CA ALA A 57 -18.55 28.26 -12.65
C ALA A 57 -19.39 27.85 -13.86
N LEU A 58 -19.93 26.62 -13.89
CA LEU A 58 -20.80 26.14 -14.96
C LEU A 58 -22.19 26.78 -14.92
N THR A 59 -22.76 27.04 -13.74
CA THR A 59 -24.07 27.69 -13.60
C THR A 59 -24.06 29.16 -14.04
N LYS A 60 -22.89 29.83 -14.03
CA LYS A 60 -22.78 31.23 -14.44
C LYS A 60 -23.04 31.46 -15.94
N GLU A 61 -23.08 30.40 -16.75
CA GLU A 61 -23.48 30.44 -18.16
C GLU A 61 -22.76 31.54 -18.95
N ILE A 62 -21.42 31.47 -19.07
CA ILE A 62 -20.68 32.47 -19.84
C ILE A 62 -21.03 32.32 -21.32
N LYS A 63 -21.75 33.30 -21.86
CA LYS A 63 -22.15 33.34 -23.27
C LYS A 63 -21.25 34.25 -24.08
N ASN A 64 -21.02 33.88 -25.33
CA ASN A 64 -20.41 34.74 -26.34
C ASN A 64 -21.40 34.95 -27.48
N ILE A 65 -21.37 36.10 -28.14
CA ILE A 65 -22.25 36.38 -29.27
C ILE A 65 -21.46 36.06 -30.55
N VAL A 66 -21.97 35.16 -31.37
CA VAL A 66 -21.39 34.78 -32.67
C VAL A 66 -22.39 35.08 -33.77
N THR A 67 -21.88 35.54 -34.91
CA THR A 67 -22.67 35.70 -36.12
C THR A 67 -22.72 34.36 -36.84
N GLU A 68 -23.90 33.76 -36.94
CA GLU A 68 -24.14 32.61 -37.81
C GLU A 68 -24.68 33.07 -39.15
N GLU A 69 -24.19 32.43 -40.22
CA GLU A 69 -24.54 32.74 -41.59
C GLU A 69 -25.21 31.54 -42.24
N GLU A 70 -26.45 31.71 -42.72
CA GLU A 70 -27.20 30.66 -43.40
C GLU A 70 -27.78 31.17 -44.72
N ILE A 71 -27.77 30.35 -45.77
CA ILE A 71 -28.42 30.70 -47.04
C ILE A 71 -29.88 30.27 -47.00
N ILE A 72 -30.79 31.24 -46.89
CA ILE A 72 -32.23 31.01 -46.85
C ILE A 72 -32.92 31.57 -48.09
N LYS A 73 -34.17 31.16 -48.32
CA LYS A 73 -35.01 31.79 -49.36
C LYS A 73 -35.27 33.25 -49.00
N ILE A 74 -35.30 34.13 -49.99
CA ILE A 74 -35.54 35.57 -49.78
C ILE A 74 -36.86 35.83 -49.03
N GLU A 75 -37.87 34.98 -49.22
CA GLU A 75 -39.18 35.10 -48.55
C GLU A 75 -39.11 34.90 -47.03
N LEU A 76 -38.09 34.20 -46.53
CA LEU A 76 -37.95 33.86 -45.12
C LEU A 76 -37.06 34.83 -44.35
N ILE A 77 -36.35 35.74 -45.04
CA ILE A 77 -35.44 36.67 -44.37
C ILE A 77 -36.20 37.85 -43.78
N LYS A 78 -35.90 38.17 -42.51
CA LYS A 78 -36.50 39.33 -41.83
C LYS A 78 -35.74 40.63 -42.05
N LYS A 79 -34.41 40.56 -42.23
CA LYS A 79 -33.54 41.73 -42.40
C LYS A 79 -32.34 41.39 -43.27
N VAL A 80 -32.07 42.24 -44.25
CA VAL A 80 -30.91 42.11 -45.15
C VAL A 80 -29.76 42.94 -44.59
N THR A 81 -28.57 42.35 -44.46
CA THR A 81 -27.35 43.06 -44.02
C THR A 81 -26.46 43.41 -45.21
N VAL A 82 -25.46 44.27 -44.99
CA VAL A 82 -24.48 44.64 -46.04
C VAL A 82 -23.68 43.41 -46.50
N GLU A 83 -23.39 42.49 -45.58
CA GLU A 83 -22.72 41.21 -45.88
C GLU A 83 -23.61 40.31 -46.74
N SER A 84 -24.92 40.28 -46.48
CA SER A 84 -25.90 39.56 -47.32
C SER A 84 -25.86 40.03 -48.78
N VAL A 85 -25.80 41.35 -49.00
CA VAL A 85 -25.74 41.95 -50.35
C VAL A 85 -24.40 41.65 -51.01
N LYS A 86 -23.28 41.77 -50.28
CA LYS A 86 -21.93 41.42 -50.78
C LYS A 86 -21.82 39.94 -51.15
N HIS A 87 -22.46 39.06 -50.38
CA HIS A 87 -22.48 37.64 -50.69
C HIS A 87 -23.31 37.35 -51.94
N LEU A 88 -24.48 37.99 -52.07
CA LEU A 88 -25.32 37.86 -53.27
C LEU A 88 -24.60 38.36 -54.54
N SER A 89 -23.89 39.49 -54.46
CA SER A 89 -23.16 40.04 -55.62
C SER A 89 -22.03 39.13 -56.11
N LYS A 90 -21.46 38.29 -55.22
CA LYS A 90 -20.44 37.30 -55.56
C LYS A 90 -21.02 35.98 -56.08
N ASN A 91 -22.28 35.69 -55.76
CA ASN A 91 -22.91 34.39 -56.02
C ASN A 91 -24.15 34.57 -56.90
N VAL A 92 -23.92 34.75 -58.20
CA VAL A 92 -24.97 34.95 -59.21
C VAL A 92 -25.99 33.79 -59.25
N ASN A 93 -25.59 32.59 -58.81
CA ASN A 93 -26.44 31.40 -58.71
C ASN A 93 -27.64 31.56 -57.77
N PHE A 94 -27.64 32.58 -56.90
CA PHE A 94 -28.75 32.89 -56.00
C PHE A 94 -29.68 33.96 -56.54
N VAL A 95 -29.41 34.51 -57.72
CA VAL A 95 -30.26 35.48 -58.43
C VAL A 95 -31.31 34.74 -59.25
N ASP A 96 -32.58 35.14 -59.13
CA ASP A 96 -33.69 34.57 -59.90
C ASP A 96 -33.91 35.34 -61.20
N ARG A 97 -34.02 36.67 -61.08
CA ARG A 97 -34.29 37.56 -62.23
C ARG A 97 -33.42 38.81 -62.16
N PHE A 98 -32.94 39.22 -63.32
CA PHE A 98 -32.23 40.48 -63.51
C PHE A 98 -32.92 41.29 -64.61
N ASN A 99 -33.29 42.52 -64.30
CA ASN A 99 -33.87 43.43 -65.28
C ASN A 99 -32.77 44.30 -65.91
N GLN A 100 -32.38 43.99 -67.14
CA GLN A 100 -31.33 44.72 -67.86
C GLN A 100 -31.64 46.20 -68.11
N LYS A 101 -32.93 46.62 -68.08
CA LYS A 101 -33.32 48.02 -68.30
C LYS A 101 -33.32 48.87 -67.02
N SER A 102 -33.65 48.28 -65.87
CA SER A 102 -33.68 48.99 -64.58
C SER A 102 -32.48 48.71 -63.67
N GLY A 103 -31.66 47.70 -63.99
CA GLY A 103 -30.55 47.25 -63.15
C GLY A 103 -31.00 46.50 -61.88
N GLU A 104 -32.28 46.15 -61.76
CA GLU A 104 -32.86 45.54 -60.57
C GLU A 104 -32.59 44.02 -60.52
N VAL A 105 -32.14 43.54 -59.35
CA VAL A 105 -31.77 42.14 -59.09
C VAL A 105 -32.75 41.56 -58.08
N ILE A 106 -33.47 40.50 -58.46
CA ILE A 106 -34.37 39.76 -57.57
C ILE A 106 -33.70 38.43 -57.20
N PRO A 107 -33.25 38.27 -55.94
CA PRO A 107 -32.66 37.02 -55.49
C PRO A 107 -33.70 35.94 -55.18
N LYS A 108 -33.36 34.67 -55.46
CA LYS A 108 -34.09 33.48 -54.99
C LYS A 108 -33.69 33.09 -53.58
N LYS A 109 -32.40 33.21 -53.28
CA LYS A 109 -31.79 32.90 -51.98
C LYS A 109 -30.86 34.03 -51.56
N ILE A 110 -30.68 34.22 -50.26
CA ILE A 110 -29.81 35.24 -49.72
C ILE A 110 -29.15 34.75 -48.43
N LEU A 111 -27.95 35.25 -48.16
CA LEU A 111 -27.26 34.98 -46.90
C LEU A 111 -27.98 35.73 -45.77
N ASN A 112 -28.43 35.02 -44.76
CA ASN A 112 -28.95 35.57 -43.52
C ASN A 112 -27.85 35.48 -42.46
N ALA A 113 -27.34 36.64 -42.05
CA ALA A 113 -26.37 36.75 -40.96
C ALA A 113 -27.12 37.18 -39.70
N TYR A 114 -27.22 36.31 -38.71
CA TYR A 114 -27.90 36.58 -37.44
C TYR A 114 -26.98 36.32 -36.26
N LYS A 115 -27.20 37.07 -35.17
CA LYS A 115 -26.39 36.96 -33.96
C LYS A 115 -27.02 35.93 -33.05
N GLU A 116 -26.30 34.85 -32.76
CA GLU A 116 -26.67 33.86 -31.76
C GLU A 116 -25.77 33.93 -30.53
N GLU A 117 -26.34 33.60 -29.37
CA GLU A 117 -25.56 33.34 -28.17
C GLU A 117 -25.03 31.91 -28.20
N THR A 118 -23.70 31.76 -28.07
CA THR A 118 -23.03 30.48 -27.95
C THR A 118 -22.39 30.32 -26.58
N PHE A 119 -22.46 29.10 -26.05
CA PHE A 119 -21.74 28.69 -24.85
C PHE A 119 -20.31 28.21 -25.14
N ILE A 120 -19.90 28.14 -26.42
CA ILE A 120 -18.56 27.69 -26.82
C ILE A 120 -17.53 28.81 -26.60
N THR A 121 -17.28 29.14 -25.34
CA THR A 121 -16.23 30.07 -24.93
C THR A 121 -14.98 29.30 -24.52
N TYR A 122 -13.83 29.97 -24.48
CA TYR A 122 -12.60 29.33 -24.04
C TYR A 122 -12.72 28.85 -22.58
N GLU A 123 -13.34 29.65 -21.73
CA GLU A 123 -13.60 29.40 -20.33
C GLU A 123 -14.47 28.15 -20.12
N ASN A 124 -15.57 28.05 -20.85
CA ASN A 124 -16.47 26.90 -20.73
C ASN A 124 -15.82 25.64 -21.31
N ARG A 125 -15.05 25.77 -22.41
CA ARG A 125 -14.24 24.67 -22.95
C ARG A 125 -13.16 24.21 -21.97
N PHE A 126 -12.57 25.13 -21.20
CA PHE A 126 -11.61 24.80 -20.15
C PHE A 126 -12.28 23.98 -19.04
N LEU A 127 -13.43 24.43 -18.51
CA LEU A 127 -14.19 23.66 -17.50
C LEU A 127 -14.59 22.28 -18.01
N PHE A 128 -15.06 22.19 -19.25
CA PHE A 128 -15.39 20.92 -19.91
C PHE A 128 -14.18 19.98 -20.00
N SER A 129 -13.02 20.53 -20.35
CA SER A 129 -11.77 19.76 -20.43
C SER A 129 -11.32 19.29 -19.06
N LEU A 130 -11.44 20.14 -18.03
CA LEU A 130 -11.08 19.80 -16.66
C LEU A 130 -11.93 18.67 -16.09
N ILE A 131 -13.24 18.68 -16.35
CA ILE A 131 -14.12 17.59 -15.92
C ILE A 131 -13.69 16.25 -16.54
N LYS A 132 -13.36 16.25 -17.84
CA LYS A 132 -12.80 15.05 -18.48
C LYS A 132 -11.46 14.63 -17.89
N LEU A 133 -10.58 15.59 -17.60
CA LEU A 133 -9.29 15.31 -16.97
C LEU A 133 -9.46 14.63 -15.60
N ILE A 134 -10.43 15.07 -14.80
CA ILE A 134 -10.75 14.43 -13.52
C ILE A 134 -11.27 13.00 -13.75
N GLU A 135 -12.17 12.78 -14.72
CA GLU A 135 -12.66 11.43 -15.06
C GLU A 135 -11.52 10.49 -15.50
N ASP A 136 -10.64 10.97 -16.39
CA ASP A 136 -9.49 10.22 -16.88
C ASP A 136 -8.53 9.87 -15.74
N TYR A 137 -8.24 10.84 -14.86
CA TYR A 137 -7.39 10.62 -13.68
C TYR A 137 -8.01 9.60 -12.72
N MET A 138 -9.31 9.69 -12.44
CA MET A 138 -10.01 8.73 -11.60
C MET A 138 -9.98 7.33 -12.20
N TYR A 139 -10.18 7.20 -13.52
CA TYR A 139 -10.10 5.93 -14.22
C TYR A 139 -8.71 5.29 -14.11
N LEU A 140 -7.64 6.08 -14.28
CA LEU A 140 -6.27 5.61 -14.09
C LEU A 140 -6.04 5.11 -12.65
N ARG A 141 -6.55 5.85 -11.66
CA ARG A 141 -6.42 5.48 -10.24
C ARG A 141 -7.21 4.22 -9.87
N GLU A 142 -8.39 4.01 -10.44
CA GLU A 142 -9.15 2.77 -10.23
C GLU A 142 -8.45 1.56 -10.84
N LYS A 143 -7.87 1.73 -12.04
CA LYS A 143 -7.09 0.66 -12.68
C LYS A 143 -5.82 0.32 -11.90
N ASP A 144 -5.13 1.32 -11.34
CA ASP A 144 -3.98 1.14 -10.46
C ASP A 144 -4.38 0.53 -9.09
N GLN A 145 -5.66 0.56 -8.70
CA GLN A 145 -6.17 -0.07 -7.48
C GLN A 145 -6.45 -1.57 -7.63
N GLU A 146 -6.70 -2.07 -8.84
CA GLU A 146 -6.90 -3.50 -9.10
C GLU A 146 -5.61 -4.31 -8.96
N THR A 147 -4.45 -3.66 -9.04
CA THR A 147 -3.15 -4.27 -8.71
C THR A 147 -2.94 -4.31 -7.19
N GLU A 148 -3.02 -5.50 -6.58
CA GLU A 148 -2.59 -5.73 -5.20
C GLU A 148 -1.19 -5.14 -4.96
N TYR A 149 -1.12 -4.11 -4.12
CA TYR A 149 0.17 -3.55 -3.70
C TYR A 149 0.85 -4.52 -2.74
N LYS A 150 1.91 -5.18 -3.23
CA LYS A 150 2.76 -6.08 -2.42
C LYS A 150 3.64 -5.23 -1.50
N GLY A 151 3.31 -5.17 -0.22
CA GLY A 151 4.12 -4.54 0.82
C GLY A 151 5.04 -5.53 1.55
N LYS A 152 6.13 -5.03 2.15
CA LYS A 152 7.04 -5.81 3.01
C LYS A 152 7.17 -5.15 4.39
N ASN A 153 6.70 -5.78 5.46
CA ASN A 153 7.02 -5.33 6.81
C ASN A 153 8.31 -5.98 7.30
N GLU A 154 9.26 -5.18 7.77
CA GLU A 154 10.59 -5.60 8.24
C GLU A 154 10.75 -5.16 9.71
N LYS A 155 10.79 -6.12 10.64
CA LYS A 155 11.19 -5.86 12.03
C LYS A 155 12.64 -6.24 12.20
N LYS A 156 13.49 -5.31 12.66
CA LYS A 156 14.88 -5.57 12.99
C LYS A 156 15.14 -5.23 14.46
N ALA A 157 15.75 -6.14 15.20
CA ALA A 157 16.24 -5.88 16.55
C ALA A 157 17.71 -6.25 16.61
N ASN A 158 18.54 -5.27 17.00
CA ASN A 158 19.97 -5.42 17.17
C ASN A 158 20.30 -5.28 18.64
N TYR A 159 20.79 -6.36 19.23
CA TYR A 159 21.22 -6.38 20.61
C TYR A 159 22.73 -6.61 20.67
N HIS A 160 23.41 -5.77 21.43
CA HIS A 160 24.84 -5.88 21.72
C HIS A 160 25.05 -5.88 23.22
N ALA A 161 25.74 -6.88 23.76
CA ALA A 161 26.22 -6.87 25.13
C ALA A 161 27.68 -7.28 25.24
N GLU A 162 28.37 -6.60 26.15
CA GLU A 162 29.67 -7.03 26.65
C GLU A 162 29.61 -7.15 28.17
N ALA A 163 30.14 -8.26 28.69
CA ALA A 163 30.25 -8.51 30.13
C ALA A 163 31.63 -9.07 30.45
N ASN A 164 32.25 -8.58 31.52
CA ASN A 164 33.47 -9.16 32.08
C ASN A 164 33.12 -9.86 33.38
N TYR A 165 33.07 -11.20 33.35
CA TYR A 165 32.63 -12.00 34.49
C TYR A 165 33.62 -13.14 34.76
N LYS A 166 33.99 -13.35 36.03
CA LYS A 166 34.91 -14.42 36.48
C LYS A 166 36.19 -14.62 35.61
N LYS A 167 36.81 -13.51 35.16
CA LYS A 167 37.99 -13.44 34.27
C LYS A 167 37.76 -13.83 32.80
N GLU A 168 36.50 -13.99 32.39
CA GLU A 168 36.11 -14.18 31.00
C GLU A 168 35.51 -12.89 30.44
N LYS A 169 35.88 -12.59 29.20
CA LYS A 169 35.27 -11.50 28.43
C LYS A 169 34.21 -12.09 27.52
N ILE A 170 32.95 -11.85 27.87
CA ILE A 170 31.79 -12.35 27.14
C ILE A 170 31.29 -11.24 26.22
N LYS A 171 31.16 -11.56 24.93
CA LYS A 171 30.56 -10.66 23.94
C LYS A 171 29.41 -11.38 23.25
N VAL A 172 28.24 -10.75 23.23
CA VAL A 172 27.04 -11.30 22.61
C VAL A 172 26.48 -10.29 21.63
N ASN A 173 26.31 -10.73 20.39
CA ASN A 173 25.64 -9.99 19.33
C ASN A 173 24.45 -10.82 18.86
N VAL A 174 23.24 -10.26 18.99
CA VAL A 174 22.02 -10.89 18.48
C VAL A 174 21.39 -9.96 17.46
N GLU A 175 21.26 -10.45 16.24
CA GLU A 175 20.51 -9.82 15.17
C GLU A 175 19.23 -10.63 14.94
N TYR A 176 18.09 -9.98 15.09
CA TYR A 176 16.78 -10.54 14.78
C TYR A 176 16.17 -9.79 13.61
N ILE A 177 15.87 -10.51 12.52
CA ILE A 177 15.21 -9.97 11.33
C ILE A 177 13.95 -10.80 11.09
N SER A 178 12.81 -10.12 11.01
CA SER A 178 11.54 -10.73 10.63
C SER A 178 10.94 -9.97 9.45
N GLU A 179 10.70 -10.70 8.37
CA GLU A 179 10.05 -10.19 7.18
C GLU A 179 8.66 -10.80 7.02
N LYS A 180 7.65 -9.96 6.80
CA LYS A 180 6.29 -10.40 6.48
C LYS A 180 5.82 -9.73 5.19
N GLN A 181 5.47 -10.54 4.19
CA GLN A 181 4.76 -10.07 3.01
C GLN A 181 3.30 -9.81 3.37
N ILE A 182 2.76 -8.67 2.93
CA ILE A 182 1.39 -8.26 3.24
C ILE A 182 0.75 -7.71 1.96
N GLY A 183 -0.46 -8.16 1.65
CA GLY A 183 -1.34 -7.47 0.71
C GLY A 183 -1.94 -6.25 1.41
N VAL A 184 -1.61 -5.06 0.92
CA VAL A 184 -2.12 -3.82 1.50
C VAL A 184 -3.37 -3.41 0.72
N SER A 185 -4.53 -3.44 1.38
CA SER A 185 -5.76 -2.84 0.86
C SER A 185 -5.92 -1.42 1.40
N LYS A 186 -6.48 -0.52 0.59
CA LYS A 186 -6.77 0.86 0.99
C LYS A 186 -7.73 0.91 2.17
N SER A 187 -7.66 1.99 2.95
CA SER A 187 -8.61 2.24 4.04
C SER A 187 -10.06 2.30 3.50
N SER A 188 -11.03 1.78 4.25
CA SER A 188 -12.43 1.70 3.79
C SER A 188 -13.07 3.06 3.51
N GLY A 189 -12.55 4.14 4.10
CA GLY A 189 -13.08 5.50 3.94
C GLY A 189 -12.78 6.14 2.58
N THR A 190 -11.68 5.77 1.93
CA THR A 190 -11.28 6.36 0.63
C THR A 190 -12.24 5.96 -0.50
N ALA A 191 -12.80 4.74 -0.45
CA ALA A 191 -13.74 4.25 -1.46
C ALA A 191 -15.07 5.01 -1.47
N GLU A 192 -15.62 5.32 -0.29
CA GLU A 192 -16.88 6.08 -0.18
C GLU A 192 -16.73 7.50 -0.73
N ARG A 193 -15.61 8.16 -0.44
CA ARG A 193 -15.28 9.50 -0.96
C ARG A 193 -15.18 9.51 -2.48
N ILE A 194 -14.49 8.53 -3.06
CA ILE A 194 -14.41 8.38 -4.53
C ILE A 194 -15.80 8.22 -5.14
N GLN A 195 -16.69 7.44 -4.51
CA GLN A 195 -18.07 7.27 -4.98
C GLN A 195 -18.87 8.59 -4.93
N GLN A 196 -18.68 9.39 -3.88
CA GLN A 196 -19.29 10.72 -3.78
C GLN A 196 -18.79 11.68 -4.87
N ILE A 197 -17.48 11.68 -5.14
CA ILE A 197 -16.88 12.47 -6.25
C ILE A 197 -17.51 12.04 -7.58
N LYS A 198 -17.62 10.74 -7.86
CA LYS A 198 -18.26 10.23 -9.09
C LYS A 198 -19.68 10.74 -9.26
N LYS A 199 -20.48 10.73 -8.18
CA LYS A 199 -21.84 11.25 -8.20
C LYS A 199 -21.86 12.74 -8.56
N LYS A 200 -21.03 13.54 -7.88
CA LYS A 200 -20.93 14.99 -8.15
C LYS A 200 -20.49 15.28 -9.59
N ILE A 201 -19.52 14.54 -10.14
CA ILE A 201 -19.12 14.69 -11.54
C ILE A 201 -20.28 14.37 -12.48
N LYS A 202 -21.03 13.30 -12.22
CA LYS A 202 -22.23 12.96 -12.99
C LYS A 202 -23.27 14.10 -12.96
N ASP A 203 -23.45 14.72 -11.80
CA ASP A 203 -24.34 15.86 -11.63
C ASP A 203 -23.84 17.07 -12.45
N LEU A 204 -22.55 17.40 -12.41
CA LEU A 204 -21.95 18.46 -13.24
C LEU A 204 -22.19 18.24 -14.74
N LYS A 205 -22.14 16.98 -15.20
CA LYS A 205 -22.37 16.60 -16.59
C LYS A 205 -23.83 16.77 -17.03
N THR A 206 -24.77 16.88 -16.10
CA THR A 206 -26.18 17.17 -16.41
C THR A 206 -26.44 18.66 -16.66
N THR A 207 -25.48 19.53 -16.34
CA THR A 207 -25.60 20.98 -16.57
C THR A 207 -25.73 21.30 -18.06
N ASN A 208 -26.62 22.24 -18.39
CA ASN A 208 -26.92 22.68 -19.76
C ASN A 208 -25.66 23.03 -20.56
N VAL A 209 -24.76 23.84 -19.97
CA VAL A 209 -23.47 24.23 -20.58
C VAL A 209 -22.63 23.00 -20.95
N TYR A 210 -22.53 22.01 -20.06
CA TYR A 210 -21.76 20.80 -20.32
C TYR A 210 -22.36 19.97 -21.46
N GLN A 211 -23.69 19.78 -21.46
CA GLN A 211 -24.38 19.00 -22.48
C GLN A 211 -24.26 19.62 -23.88
N ILE A 212 -24.40 20.95 -23.99
CA ILE A 212 -24.24 21.68 -25.25
C ILE A 212 -22.82 21.52 -25.80
N LEU A 213 -21.79 21.65 -24.93
CA LEU A 213 -20.40 21.48 -25.33
C LEU A 213 -20.09 20.04 -25.76
N ALA A 214 -20.67 19.06 -25.06
CA ALA A 214 -20.54 17.65 -25.42
C ALA A 214 -21.18 17.35 -26.78
N ALA A 215 -22.40 17.84 -27.02
CA ALA A 215 -23.13 17.67 -28.28
C ALA A 215 -22.40 18.31 -29.46
N LYS A 216 -21.86 19.52 -29.28
CA LYS A 216 -21.09 20.24 -30.31
C LYS A 216 -19.66 19.71 -30.49
N ARG A 217 -19.25 18.64 -29.79
CA ARG A 217 -17.92 17.99 -29.87
C ARG A 217 -16.77 19.01 -29.83
N VAL A 218 -16.84 19.95 -28.88
CA VAL A 218 -15.84 21.02 -28.78
C VAL A 218 -14.43 20.47 -28.57
N THR A 219 -13.44 21.12 -29.17
CA THR A 219 -12.04 20.74 -29.00
C THR A 219 -11.58 20.99 -27.56
N LEU A 220 -10.88 20.02 -26.98
CA LEU A 220 -10.37 20.14 -25.61
C LEU A 220 -9.27 21.19 -25.53
N VAL A 221 -9.22 21.88 -24.40
CA VAL A 221 -8.14 22.81 -24.08
C VAL A 221 -6.90 21.99 -23.70
N LYS A 222 -5.76 22.35 -24.26
CA LYS A 222 -4.47 21.68 -24.01
C LYS A 222 -3.55 22.60 -23.22
N SER A 223 -2.64 22.00 -22.46
CA SER A 223 -1.55 22.73 -21.80
C SER A 223 -0.61 23.36 -22.85
N PRO A 224 -0.07 24.57 -22.62
CA PRO A 224 -0.31 25.47 -21.47
C PRO A 224 -1.66 26.20 -21.57
N ILE A 225 -2.35 26.33 -20.42
CA ILE A 225 -3.64 27.02 -20.34
C ILE A 225 -3.43 28.53 -20.55
N LYS A 226 -4.13 29.10 -21.54
CA LYS A 226 -4.16 30.55 -21.76
C LYS A 226 -4.82 31.25 -20.58
N MET A 227 -4.10 32.18 -19.96
CA MET A 227 -4.60 33.01 -18.86
C MET A 227 -5.51 34.12 -19.40
N THR A 228 -6.82 33.89 -19.37
CA THR A 228 -7.80 34.95 -19.71
C THR A 228 -8.18 35.76 -18.47
N ASN A 229 -8.79 36.93 -18.68
CA ASN A 229 -9.25 37.78 -17.57
C ASN A 229 -10.24 37.06 -16.64
N VAL A 230 -11.06 36.15 -17.18
CA VAL A 230 -12.00 35.35 -16.37
C VAL A 230 -11.23 34.37 -15.50
N LEU A 231 -10.23 33.68 -16.04
CA LEU A 231 -9.39 32.76 -15.28
C LEU A 231 -8.58 33.48 -14.19
N LEU A 232 -8.12 34.70 -14.47
CA LEU A 232 -7.32 35.48 -13.53
C LEU A 232 -8.13 36.17 -12.43
N LYS A 233 -9.35 36.63 -12.72
CA LYS A 233 -10.14 37.45 -11.77
C LYS A 233 -11.24 36.67 -11.05
N ASN A 234 -11.75 35.57 -11.63
CA ASN A 234 -12.83 34.82 -11.02
C ASN A 234 -12.28 33.72 -10.09
N VAL A 235 -12.62 33.82 -8.81
CA VAL A 235 -12.24 32.87 -7.75
C VAL A 235 -12.54 31.41 -8.14
N HIS A 236 -13.69 31.15 -8.77
CA HIS A 236 -14.05 29.79 -9.18
C HIS A 236 -13.14 29.22 -10.27
N PHE A 237 -12.72 30.05 -11.22
CA PHE A 237 -11.81 29.64 -12.28
C PHE A 237 -10.36 29.54 -11.80
N GLN A 238 -9.96 30.33 -10.80
CA GLN A 238 -8.66 30.19 -10.15
C GLN A 238 -8.51 28.84 -9.46
N TYR A 239 -9.54 28.38 -8.72
CA TYR A 239 -9.54 27.04 -8.12
C TYR A 239 -9.57 25.93 -9.16
N ALA A 240 -10.36 26.09 -10.22
CA ALA A 240 -10.36 25.16 -11.36
C ALA A 240 -8.97 25.05 -12.01
N LEU A 241 -8.26 26.18 -12.18
CA LEU A 241 -6.91 26.21 -12.72
C LEU A 241 -5.88 25.56 -11.78
N LYS A 242 -6.00 25.79 -10.47
CA LYS A 242 -5.16 25.12 -9.47
C LYS A 242 -5.34 23.60 -9.52
N LEU A 243 -6.58 23.13 -9.62
CA LEU A 243 -6.89 21.71 -9.77
C LEU A 243 -6.33 21.14 -11.08
N TRP A 244 -6.49 21.86 -12.19
CA TRP A 244 -5.95 21.44 -13.49
C TRP A 244 -4.44 21.22 -13.42
N ASN A 245 -3.69 22.19 -12.91
CA ASN A 245 -2.23 22.09 -12.82
C ASN A 245 -1.82 20.92 -11.92
N TYR A 246 -2.47 20.78 -10.76
CA TYR A 246 -2.23 19.67 -9.85
C TYR A 246 -2.46 18.30 -10.52
N LEU A 247 -3.60 18.11 -11.17
CA LEU A 247 -3.91 16.83 -11.82
C LEU A 247 -2.99 16.56 -13.02
N SER A 248 -2.67 17.60 -13.80
CA SER A 248 -1.76 17.48 -14.95
C SER A 248 -0.34 17.09 -14.52
N ASP A 249 0.16 17.64 -13.41
CA ASP A 249 1.49 17.34 -12.89
C ASP A 249 1.54 15.95 -12.22
N GLN A 250 0.42 15.52 -11.61
CA GLN A 250 0.33 14.25 -10.89
C GLN A 250 -0.11 13.06 -11.75
N MET A 251 -0.44 13.27 -13.04
CA MET A 251 -0.90 12.19 -13.94
C MET A 251 0.11 11.05 -14.10
N GLU A 252 1.41 11.30 -13.92
CA GLU A 252 2.47 10.30 -14.03
C GLU A 252 2.92 9.73 -12.67
N ILE A 253 2.41 10.25 -11.55
CA ILE A 253 2.89 9.92 -10.21
C ILE A 253 2.15 8.69 -9.69
N LYS A 254 2.81 7.54 -9.81
CA LYS A 254 2.36 6.26 -9.22
C LYS A 254 2.48 6.28 -7.69
N ASP A 255 1.59 5.56 -7.02
CA ASP A 255 1.64 5.34 -5.57
C ASP A 255 3.00 4.72 -5.19
N LYS A 256 3.75 5.38 -4.31
CA LYS A 256 5.06 4.89 -3.84
C LYS A 256 4.91 4.29 -2.45
N ALA A 257 5.34 3.04 -2.30
CA ALA A 257 5.54 2.46 -0.97
C ALA A 257 6.69 3.21 -0.28
N VAL A 258 6.40 3.86 0.84
CA VAL A 258 7.41 4.56 1.63
C VAL A 258 7.72 3.70 2.86
N LYS A 259 9.00 3.40 3.08
CA LYS A 259 9.43 2.78 4.32
C LYS A 259 9.43 3.85 5.42
N ALA A 260 8.48 3.76 6.34
CA ALA A 260 8.51 4.56 7.57
C ALA A 260 9.10 3.69 8.68
N GLY A 261 10.28 4.07 9.14
CA GLY A 261 10.98 3.40 10.23
C GLY A 261 11.39 4.42 11.29
N LYS A 262 11.32 4.00 12.55
CA LYS A 262 11.89 4.74 13.67
C LYS A 262 12.83 3.81 14.42
N MET A 263 14.08 4.23 14.55
CA MET A 263 15.01 3.58 15.46
C MET A 263 14.75 4.06 16.88
N ILE A 264 14.55 3.11 17.79
CA ILE A 264 14.32 3.39 19.21
C ILE A 264 15.31 2.55 20.02
N GLU A 265 15.99 3.19 20.96
CA GLU A 265 16.75 2.50 21.99
C GLU A 265 15.79 2.08 23.10
N GLU A 266 15.61 0.77 23.28
CA GLU A 266 14.72 0.21 24.30
C GLU A 266 15.44 0.12 25.65
N LYS A 267 14.86 0.73 26.69
CA LYS A 267 15.44 0.81 28.04
C LYS A 267 14.55 0.19 29.12
N GLY A 268 13.37 -0.30 28.74
CA GLY A 268 12.36 -0.87 29.62
C GLY A 268 12.51 -2.37 29.86
N ILE A 269 11.37 -3.02 30.12
CA ILE A 269 11.28 -4.43 30.54
C ILE A 269 11.84 -5.39 29.49
N THR A 270 11.60 -5.12 28.20
CA THR A 270 12.09 -5.98 27.11
C THR A 270 13.61 -6.07 27.08
N LYS A 271 14.33 -4.97 27.37
CA LYS A 271 15.78 -4.99 27.48
C LYS A 271 16.23 -5.91 28.62
N LYS A 272 15.60 -5.79 29.79
CA LYS A 272 15.91 -6.63 30.97
C LYS A 272 15.71 -8.11 30.67
N LEU A 273 14.61 -8.49 30.03
CA LEU A 273 14.34 -9.88 29.65
C LEU A 273 15.41 -10.43 28.69
N VAL A 274 15.86 -9.63 27.71
CA VAL A 274 16.94 -10.04 26.79
C VAL A 274 18.29 -10.15 27.51
N ASP A 275 18.58 -9.26 28.46
CA ASP A 275 19.78 -9.34 29.31
C ASP A 275 19.78 -10.63 30.15
N GLU A 276 18.62 -11.01 30.69
CA GLU A 276 18.45 -12.25 31.46
C GLU A 276 18.53 -13.51 30.58
N ASP A 277 17.98 -13.47 29.36
CA ASP A 277 18.14 -14.55 28.36
C ASP A 277 19.62 -14.75 27.99
N ILE A 278 20.42 -13.68 28.00
CA ILE A 278 21.86 -13.78 27.72
C ILE A 278 22.63 -14.34 28.90
N TYR A 279 22.21 -14.00 30.13
CA TYR A 279 22.72 -14.71 31.29
C TYR A 279 22.40 -16.21 31.20
N LEU A 280 21.18 -16.57 30.78
CA LEU A 280 20.79 -17.96 30.54
C LEU A 280 21.68 -18.60 29.45
N MET A 281 21.89 -17.93 28.32
CA MET A 281 22.80 -18.41 27.27
C MET A 281 24.21 -18.60 27.82
N ASN A 282 24.73 -17.63 28.57
CA ASN A 282 26.04 -17.73 29.21
C ASN A 282 26.11 -18.96 30.13
N LEU A 283 25.07 -19.22 30.93
CA LEU A 283 25.01 -20.42 31.77
C LEU A 283 24.91 -21.72 30.96
N ILE A 284 24.23 -21.72 29.81
CA ILE A 284 24.16 -22.88 28.91
C ILE A 284 25.54 -23.17 28.30
N PHE A 285 26.26 -22.13 27.86
CA PHE A 285 27.59 -22.28 27.26
C PHE A 285 28.70 -22.49 28.30
N SER A 286 28.54 -21.93 29.49
CA SER A 286 29.41 -22.14 30.66
C SER A 286 29.10 -23.45 31.38
N ASN A 287 27.99 -24.12 31.05
CA ASN A 287 27.63 -25.38 31.66
C ASN A 287 28.73 -26.38 31.33
N LYS A 288 29.38 -26.90 32.38
CA LYS A 288 30.55 -27.78 32.34
C LYS A 288 30.40 -28.98 31.39
N ASN A 289 29.18 -29.33 30.98
CA ASN A 289 28.89 -30.32 29.96
C ASN A 289 29.61 -30.10 28.61
N ILE A 290 29.98 -28.87 28.22
CA ILE A 290 30.77 -28.65 26.99
C ILE A 290 32.25 -28.98 27.23
N GLU A 291 32.82 -28.58 28.37
CA GLU A 291 34.19 -28.95 28.76
C GLU A 291 34.34 -30.44 29.10
N GLU A 292 33.32 -31.08 29.67
CA GLU A 292 33.29 -32.51 29.98
C GLU A 292 33.05 -33.37 28.72
N LYS A 293 32.38 -32.85 27.70
CA LYS A 293 32.37 -33.50 26.36
C LYS A 293 33.73 -33.46 25.69
N LEU A 294 34.56 -32.46 26.00
CA LEU A 294 35.95 -32.37 25.53
C LEU A 294 36.91 -33.23 26.39
N LYS A 295 36.53 -33.57 27.62
CA LYS A 295 37.32 -34.40 28.54
C LYS A 295 36.52 -35.63 28.95
N GLU A 296 36.66 -36.73 28.21
CA GLU A 296 36.11 -38.05 28.56
C GLU A 296 36.41 -38.47 30.02
N LYS A 297 35.59 -38.07 30.99
CA LYS A 297 35.56 -38.67 32.31
C LYS A 297 34.14 -38.69 32.87
N ARG A 298 33.55 -39.89 32.80
CA ARG A 298 32.36 -40.31 33.54
C ARG A 298 32.49 -39.89 35.01
N LYS A 299 31.69 -38.93 35.48
CA LYS A 299 31.25 -38.88 36.88
C LYS A 299 29.76 -38.51 36.98
N ASN A 300 29.03 -39.46 37.54
CA ASN A 300 27.77 -39.36 38.30
C ASN A 300 26.45 -39.03 37.56
N ALA A 301 25.90 -40.06 36.90
CA ALA A 301 24.53 -40.10 36.35
C ALA A 301 23.37 -39.89 37.35
N ILE A 302 23.66 -39.68 38.64
CA ILE A 302 22.66 -39.52 39.72
C ILE A 302 22.33 -38.04 39.95
N GLU A 303 23.34 -37.15 40.00
CA GLU A 303 23.12 -35.69 40.08
C GLU A 303 22.46 -35.15 38.80
N ASP A 304 22.83 -35.74 37.66
CA ASP A 304 22.33 -35.38 36.33
C ASP A 304 20.83 -35.69 36.14
N LYS A 305 20.31 -36.74 36.80
CA LYS A 305 18.87 -37.04 36.83
C LYS A 305 18.08 -36.09 37.72
N LYS A 306 18.68 -35.65 38.84
CA LYS A 306 18.02 -34.75 39.80
C LYS A 306 17.87 -33.35 39.22
N ALA A 307 18.94 -32.82 38.61
CA ALA A 307 18.93 -31.51 37.94
C ALA A 307 17.96 -31.47 36.75
N ARG A 308 17.90 -32.54 35.94
CA ARG A 308 16.93 -32.64 34.84
C ARG A 308 15.48 -32.71 35.31
N LYS A 309 15.24 -33.39 36.43
CA LYS A 309 13.90 -33.50 37.03
C LYS A 309 13.44 -32.14 37.56
N GLU A 310 14.28 -31.43 38.29
CA GLU A 310 13.99 -30.07 38.78
C GLU A 310 13.76 -29.07 37.64
N LEU A 311 14.57 -29.12 36.57
CA LEU A 311 14.33 -28.30 35.37
C LEU A 311 13.00 -28.62 34.70
N THR A 312 12.62 -29.89 34.66
CA THR A 312 11.35 -30.31 34.06
C THR A 312 10.16 -29.85 34.90
N ASP A 313 10.26 -29.99 36.23
CA ASP A 313 9.22 -29.58 37.17
C ASP A 313 9.00 -28.05 37.11
N ASN A 314 10.09 -27.26 37.09
CA ASN A 314 10.00 -25.79 36.95
C ASN A 314 9.42 -25.33 35.60
N LEU A 315 9.70 -26.06 34.51
CA LEU A 315 9.10 -25.78 33.21
C LEU A 315 7.59 -26.08 33.20
N ILE A 316 7.16 -27.13 33.91
CA ILE A 316 5.74 -27.47 34.07
C ILE A 316 5.02 -26.39 34.86
N GLU A 317 5.60 -25.91 35.97
CA GLU A 317 5.02 -24.81 36.76
C GLU A 317 4.81 -23.56 35.91
N LYS A 318 5.78 -23.18 35.06
CA LYS A 318 5.63 -22.01 34.17
C LYS A 318 4.61 -22.21 33.06
N ILE A 319 4.43 -23.42 32.55
CA ILE A 319 3.37 -23.72 31.58
C ILE A 319 1.99 -23.46 32.20
N ILE A 320 1.83 -23.79 33.48
CA ILE A 320 0.59 -23.56 34.24
C ILE A 320 0.41 -22.06 34.53
N GLU A 321 1.48 -21.33 34.89
CA GLU A 321 1.41 -19.88 35.12
C GLU A 321 1.07 -19.07 33.85
N LEU A 322 1.57 -19.50 32.68
CA LEU A 322 1.31 -18.84 31.40
C LEU A 322 -0.12 -19.03 30.89
N ASN A 323 -0.81 -20.07 31.37
CA ASN A 323 -2.20 -20.34 31.02
C ASN A 323 -2.98 -20.85 32.25
N PRO A 324 -3.41 -19.94 33.15
CA PRO A 324 -4.01 -20.30 34.45
C PRO A 324 -5.33 -21.07 34.33
N ASP A 325 -6.03 -20.90 33.20
CA ASP A 325 -7.31 -21.55 32.91
C ASP A 325 -7.16 -22.95 32.31
N LEU A 326 -5.91 -23.42 32.13
CA LEU A 326 -5.61 -24.72 31.54
C LEU A 326 -6.06 -25.85 32.47
N SER A 327 -7.01 -26.66 32.00
CA SER A 327 -7.50 -27.79 32.79
C SER A 327 -6.49 -28.94 32.82
N ASP A 328 -6.53 -29.72 33.90
CA ASP A 328 -5.69 -30.90 34.11
C ASP A 328 -5.78 -31.93 32.95
N LYS A 329 -6.96 -32.00 32.31
CA LYS A 329 -7.20 -32.84 31.13
C LYS A 329 -6.50 -32.30 29.88
N GLU A 330 -6.55 -31.00 29.66
CA GLU A 330 -5.92 -30.36 28.49
C GLU A 330 -4.41 -30.43 28.56
N LEU A 331 -3.82 -30.19 29.74
CA LEU A 331 -2.37 -30.31 29.94
C LEU A 331 -1.87 -31.72 29.64
N LYS A 332 -2.55 -32.75 30.16
CA LYS A 332 -2.22 -34.15 29.90
C LYS A 332 -2.35 -34.50 28.42
N GLN A 333 -3.39 -33.99 27.74
CA GLN A 333 -3.57 -34.20 26.31
C GLN A 333 -2.45 -33.55 25.50
N MET A 334 -2.11 -32.28 25.78
CA MET A 334 -1.03 -31.55 25.09
C MET A 334 0.33 -32.23 25.24
N ILE A 335 0.66 -32.69 26.45
CA ILE A 335 1.91 -33.42 26.70
C ILE A 335 1.91 -34.75 25.96
N THR A 336 0.79 -35.48 25.96
CA THR A 336 0.64 -36.76 25.27
C THR A 336 0.78 -36.61 23.76
N ASP A 337 0.13 -35.60 23.17
CA ASP A 337 0.17 -35.31 21.74
C ASP A 337 1.60 -34.91 21.30
N LYS A 338 2.27 -34.06 22.09
CA LYS A 338 3.67 -33.67 21.83
C LYS A 338 4.64 -34.84 21.99
N LEU A 339 4.45 -35.70 22.99
CA LEU A 339 5.23 -36.92 23.17
C LEU A 339 5.05 -37.89 22.00
N LEU A 340 3.82 -38.04 21.51
CA LEU A 340 3.52 -38.85 20.32
C LEU A 340 4.26 -38.30 19.10
N VAL A 341 4.17 -36.99 18.85
CA VAL A 341 4.88 -36.30 17.74
C VAL A 341 6.39 -36.46 17.85
N MET A 342 6.98 -36.34 19.04
CA MET A 342 8.41 -36.50 19.25
C MET A 342 8.87 -37.95 19.07
N LYS A 343 8.09 -38.92 19.57
CA LYS A 343 8.35 -40.34 19.35
C LYS A 343 8.22 -40.70 17.87
N THR A 344 7.22 -40.18 17.15
CA THR A 344 7.12 -40.38 15.70
C THR A 344 8.27 -39.72 14.95
N ARG A 345 8.71 -38.51 15.33
CA ARG A 345 9.90 -37.87 14.74
C ARG A 345 11.17 -38.71 14.90
N ASN A 346 11.38 -39.27 16.09
CA ASN A 346 12.53 -40.15 16.34
C ASN A 346 12.41 -41.49 15.60
N VAL A 347 11.22 -42.08 15.51
CA VAL A 347 10.98 -43.29 14.69
C VAL A 347 11.20 -43.01 13.20
N ILE A 348 10.79 -41.85 12.70
CA ILE A 348 11.06 -41.39 11.32
C ILE A 348 12.57 -41.20 11.09
N SER A 349 13.35 -40.86 12.12
CA SER A 349 14.82 -40.78 12.01
C SER A 349 15.53 -42.14 12.01
N LEU A 350 14.91 -43.17 12.59
CA LEU A 350 15.46 -44.53 12.67
C LEU A 350 15.03 -45.41 11.49
N LYS A 351 13.88 -45.12 10.86
CA LYS A 351 13.39 -45.82 9.66
C LYS A 351 14.41 -45.91 8.52
N PRO A 352 15.14 -44.83 8.17
CA PRO A 352 16.18 -44.87 7.14
C PRO A 352 17.35 -45.78 7.51
N ILE A 353 17.63 -45.94 8.80
CA ILE A 353 18.69 -46.83 9.30
C ILE A 353 18.20 -48.28 9.25
N GLU A 354 16.96 -48.53 9.68
CA GLU A 354 16.30 -49.83 9.63
C GLU A 354 16.17 -50.37 8.20
N ASP A 355 15.78 -49.52 7.25
CA ASP A 355 15.69 -49.83 5.82
C ASP A 355 17.08 -50.19 5.26
N LYS A 356 18.14 -49.47 5.66
CA LYS A 356 19.52 -49.75 5.26
C LYS A 356 20.05 -51.07 5.83
N PHE A 357 19.64 -51.42 7.06
CA PHE A 357 19.99 -52.71 7.66
C PHE A 357 19.24 -53.85 6.98
N LYS A 358 17.94 -53.70 6.68
CA LYS A 358 17.17 -54.67 5.89
C LYS A 358 17.78 -54.90 4.53
N GLU A 359 18.10 -53.84 3.79
CA GLU A 359 18.72 -53.93 2.46
C GLU A 359 20.06 -54.69 2.51
N LYS A 360 20.89 -54.43 3.54
CA LYS A 360 22.14 -55.19 3.74
C LYS A 360 21.92 -56.65 4.11
N ILE A 361 20.92 -56.95 4.93
CA ILE A 361 20.56 -58.33 5.31
C ILE A 361 20.02 -59.09 4.10
N ASP A 362 19.14 -58.49 3.31
CA ASP A 362 18.58 -59.10 2.10
C ASP A 362 19.66 -59.35 1.05
N LYS A 363 20.61 -58.42 0.90
CA LYS A 363 21.76 -58.58 0.01
C LYS A 363 22.67 -59.73 0.47
N TYR A 364 22.95 -59.83 1.77
CA TYR A 364 23.70 -60.95 2.33
C TYR A 364 22.98 -62.29 2.17
N MET A 365 21.66 -62.34 2.42
CA MET A 365 20.85 -63.55 2.25
C MET A 365 20.76 -63.99 0.79
N SER A 366 20.75 -63.04 -0.15
CA SER A 366 20.78 -63.32 -1.59
C SER A 366 22.13 -63.89 -2.01
N GLN A 367 23.23 -63.30 -1.54
CA GLN A 367 24.58 -63.83 -1.78
C GLN A 367 24.80 -65.21 -1.13
N ALA A 368 24.29 -65.43 0.08
CA ALA A 368 24.36 -66.72 0.76
C ALA A 368 23.54 -67.81 0.06
N LYS A 369 22.44 -67.44 -0.62
CA LYS A 369 21.68 -68.36 -1.48
C LYS A 369 22.42 -68.69 -2.77
N GLU A 370 23.06 -67.71 -3.41
CA GLU A 370 23.86 -67.94 -4.62
C GLU A 370 25.09 -68.83 -4.35
N VAL A 371 25.71 -68.71 -3.17
CA VAL A 371 26.86 -69.55 -2.77
C VAL A 371 26.44 -70.98 -2.42
N ARG A 372 25.18 -71.22 -2.05
CA ARG A 372 24.64 -72.58 -1.80
C ARG A 372 24.15 -73.30 -3.06
N LEU A 373 24.02 -72.60 -4.19
CA LEU A 373 23.56 -73.13 -5.49
C LEU A 373 24.72 -73.36 -6.48
N LYS A 374 25.96 -73.14 -6.05
CA LYS A 374 27.19 -73.67 -6.64
C LYS A 374 27.70 -74.80 -5.76
#